data_AF-A0A150TQG2-F1
#
_entry.id   AF-A0A150TQG2-F1
#
_cell.length_a   1.000
_cell.length_b   1.000
_cell.length_c   1.000
_cell.angle_alpha   90.00
_cell.angle_beta   90.00
_cell.angle_gamma   90.00
#
_symmetry.space_group_name_H-M   'P 1'
#
loop_
_entity.id
_entity.type
_entity.pdbx_description
1 polymer ?
#
loop_
_entity_poly.entity_id
_entity_poly.type
_entity_poly.pdbx_seq_one_letter_code
_entity_poly.pdbx_strand_id
1 'polypeptide(L)'
;MFEVRDFKTGATLDGRGEVKEEIALQLRAYGLMLLERRPGADVRLVVDDGEEREIPFDTEARRVATDVLRRIADAMPRPGVARTEELAAPGKSCWGCPIRHVCPAYRASAPDWWKQYPAGIERLSNDVWGTVLEVLGEGRVDVILRDDARRRVRIDGLDPRHGITSRLVGNRIWFFGLEATGATRGFDGTRFHPRSFHELPRDRLERRAWALHVFLDAEGSPGATDAPAG
;
A
#
# COMPACT_ATOMS: atom_id res chain seq x y z
N MET A 1 -28.36 -23.05 17.61
CA MET A 1 -26.96 -22.68 17.32
C MET A 1 -26.90 -22.10 15.92
N PHE A 2 -26.32 -20.92 15.77
CA PHE A 2 -26.02 -20.28 14.49
C PHE A 2 -24.52 -20.37 14.25
N GLU A 3 -24.12 -20.62 13.00
CA GLU A 3 -22.72 -20.56 12.59
C GLU A 3 -22.55 -19.38 11.64
N VAL A 4 -21.54 -18.55 11.90
CA VAL A 4 -21.04 -17.55 10.97
C VAL A 4 -19.70 -18.03 10.46
N ARG A 5 -19.62 -18.28 9.16
CA ARG A 5 -18.42 -18.76 8.48
C ARG A 5 -17.93 -17.74 7.47
N ASP A 6 -16.63 -17.47 7.50
CA ASP A 6 -15.95 -16.57 6.56
C ASP A 6 -14.85 -17.33 5.81
N PHE A 7 -15.02 -17.46 4.49
CA PHE A 7 -14.07 -18.16 3.62
C PHE A 7 -12.96 -17.20 3.16
N LYS A 8 -11.69 -17.59 3.33
CA LYS A 8 -10.50 -16.78 2.98
C LYS A 8 -9.57 -17.55 2.06
N THR A 9 -9.08 -16.90 1.01
CA THR A 9 -8.16 -17.49 0.02
C THR A 9 -6.69 -17.09 0.23
N GLY A 10 -6.36 -16.47 1.37
CA GLY A 10 -5.02 -15.96 1.66
C GLY A 10 -4.59 -16.31 3.08
N ALA A 11 -3.36 -15.93 3.46
CA ALA A 11 -2.83 -16.24 4.79
C ALA A 11 -3.73 -15.70 5.91
N THR A 12 -4.38 -16.60 6.65
CA THR A 12 -5.25 -16.27 7.78
C THR A 12 -4.51 -16.21 9.11
N LEU A 13 -3.36 -16.87 9.20
CA LEU A 13 -2.57 -16.97 10.40
C LEU A 13 -1.49 -15.88 10.49
N ASP A 14 -1.16 -15.49 11.71
CA ASP A 14 -0.02 -14.65 12.05
C ASP A 14 1.27 -15.48 12.21
N GLY A 15 2.36 -14.82 12.61
CA GLY A 15 3.66 -15.48 12.81
C GLY A 15 3.71 -16.47 13.98
N ARG A 16 2.66 -16.56 14.80
CA ARG A 16 2.52 -17.51 15.92
C ARG A 16 1.60 -18.68 15.58
N GLY A 17 0.98 -18.69 14.39
CA GLY A 17 0.01 -19.70 14.00
C GLY A 17 -1.40 -19.42 14.49
N GLU A 18 -1.66 -18.22 15.03
CA GLU A 18 -2.97 -17.79 15.48
C GLU A 18 -3.71 -17.05 14.35
N VAL A 19 -5.04 -17.10 14.33
CA VAL A 19 -5.80 -16.32 13.34
C VAL A 19 -5.52 -14.83 13.54
N LYS A 20 -5.20 -14.12 12.46
CA LYS A 20 -4.92 -12.69 12.46
C LYS A 20 -6.05 -11.92 13.15
N GLU A 21 -5.68 -11.00 14.03
CA GLU A 21 -6.64 -10.23 14.84
C GLU A 21 -7.65 -9.45 13.98
N GLU A 22 -7.25 -8.94 12.82
CA GLU A 22 -8.17 -8.28 11.87
C GLU A 22 -9.27 -9.21 11.33
N ILE A 23 -8.97 -10.49 11.12
CA ILE A 23 -9.94 -11.51 10.68
C ILE A 23 -10.83 -11.91 11.85
N ALA A 24 -10.23 -12.13 13.03
CA ALA A 24 -10.98 -12.44 14.24
C ALA A 24 -11.97 -11.32 14.59
N LEU A 25 -11.54 -10.05 14.54
CA LEU A 25 -12.40 -8.89 14.76
C LEU A 25 -13.54 -8.81 13.75
N GLN A 26 -13.30 -9.10 12.47
CA GLN A 26 -14.34 -9.14 11.44
C GLN A 26 -15.43 -10.17 11.77
N LEU A 27 -15.04 -11.41 12.11
CA LEU A 27 -15.98 -12.47 12.50
C LEU A 27 -16.74 -12.13 13.79
N ARG A 28 -16.05 -11.57 14.80
CA ARG A 28 -16.67 -11.11 16.04
C ARG A 28 -17.71 -10.00 15.77
N ALA A 29 -17.43 -9.09 14.84
CA ALA A 29 -18.40 -8.06 14.43
C ALA A 29 -19.66 -8.68 13.81
N TYR A 30 -19.53 -9.69 12.94
CA TYR A 30 -20.69 -10.42 12.40
C TYR A 30 -21.49 -11.13 13.49
N GLY A 31 -20.82 -11.76 14.45
CA GLY A 31 -21.47 -12.36 15.61
C GLY A 31 -22.24 -11.34 16.44
N LEU A 32 -21.66 -10.15 16.68
CA LEU A 32 -22.32 -9.06 17.41
C LEU A 32 -23.56 -8.55 16.66
N MET A 33 -23.47 -8.37 15.33
CA MET A 33 -24.61 -8.00 14.50
C MET A 33 -25.75 -9.03 14.57
N LEU A 34 -25.41 -10.34 14.64
CA LEU A 34 -26.40 -11.40 14.80
C LEU A 34 -27.07 -11.33 16.18
N LEU A 35 -26.30 -11.12 17.25
CA LEU A 35 -26.82 -10.98 18.60
C LEU A 35 -27.70 -9.74 18.78
N GLU A 36 -27.42 -8.65 18.06
CA GLU A 36 -28.28 -7.46 18.05
C GLU A 36 -29.66 -7.76 17.46
N ARG A 37 -29.72 -8.57 16.40
CA ARG A 37 -31.00 -8.99 15.77
C ARG A 37 -31.69 -10.13 16.50
N ARG A 38 -30.94 -11.00 17.17
CA ARG A 38 -31.45 -12.15 17.92
C ARG A 38 -30.74 -12.28 19.26
N PRO A 39 -31.16 -11.50 20.27
CA PRO A 39 -30.61 -11.60 21.61
C PRO A 39 -30.71 -13.03 22.15
N GLY A 40 -29.62 -13.52 22.75
CA GLY A 40 -29.56 -14.87 23.32
C GLY A 40 -29.32 -16.00 22.31
N ALA A 41 -29.10 -15.69 21.04
CA ALA A 41 -28.64 -16.70 20.08
C ALA A 41 -27.27 -17.28 20.52
N ASP A 42 -27.14 -18.59 20.39
CA ASP A 42 -25.85 -19.28 20.50
C ASP A 42 -25.12 -19.20 19.16
N VAL A 43 -23.90 -18.64 19.14
CA VAL A 43 -23.17 -18.25 17.93
C VAL A 43 -21.77 -18.87 17.93
N ARG A 44 -21.49 -19.64 16.88
CA ARG A 44 -20.16 -20.16 16.56
C ARG A 44 -19.55 -19.36 15.40
N LEU A 45 -18.26 -19.01 15.51
CA LEU A 45 -17.53 -18.23 14.51
C LEU A 45 -16.42 -19.09 13.90
N VAL A 46 -16.38 -19.22 12.58
CA VAL A 46 -15.40 -20.04 11.87
C VAL A 46 -14.75 -19.24 10.75
N VAL A 47 -13.42 -19.23 10.70
CA VAL A 47 -12.68 -18.90 9.48
C VAL A 47 -12.30 -20.21 8.78
N ASP A 48 -12.44 -20.22 7.46
CA ASP A 48 -12.14 -21.37 6.63
C ASP A 48 -11.20 -20.94 5.50
N ASP A 49 -9.97 -21.46 5.51
CA ASP A 49 -8.96 -21.27 4.46
C ASP A 49 -8.49 -22.58 3.83
N GLY A 50 -9.35 -23.60 3.87
CA GLY A 50 -9.00 -24.99 3.62
C GLY A 50 -8.78 -25.79 4.91
N GLU A 51 -8.55 -25.10 6.04
CA GLU A 51 -8.68 -25.64 7.38
C GLU A 51 -9.69 -24.82 8.19
N GLU A 52 -10.58 -25.50 8.91
CA GLU A 52 -11.52 -24.82 9.79
C GLU A 52 -10.85 -24.37 11.08
N ARG A 53 -11.03 -23.10 11.43
CA ARG A 53 -10.52 -22.55 12.69
C ARG A 53 -11.61 -21.77 13.39
N GLU A 54 -11.86 -22.12 14.63
CA GLU A 54 -12.87 -21.46 15.45
C GLU A 54 -12.31 -20.19 16.09
N ILE A 55 -13.11 -19.12 16.05
CA ILE A 55 -12.76 -17.83 16.67
C ILE A 55 -13.47 -17.72 18.02
N PRO A 56 -12.75 -17.42 19.12
CA PRO A 56 -13.37 -17.19 20.42
C PRO A 56 -14.43 -16.09 20.36
N PHE A 57 -15.62 -16.41 20.88
CA PHE A 57 -16.78 -15.52 20.93
C PHE A 57 -17.52 -15.54 22.28
N ASP A 58 -16.77 -15.78 23.35
CA ASP A 58 -17.29 -15.70 24.72
C ASP A 58 -17.61 -14.25 25.16
N THR A 59 -18.01 -14.08 26.42
CA THR A 59 -18.34 -12.75 26.98
C THR A 59 -17.17 -11.76 26.92
N GLU A 60 -15.95 -12.20 27.17
CA GLU A 60 -14.79 -11.32 27.17
C GLU A 60 -14.38 -10.95 25.74
N ALA A 61 -14.34 -11.92 24.83
CA ALA A 61 -14.09 -11.67 23.41
C ALA A 61 -15.12 -10.70 22.80
N ARG A 62 -16.39 -10.83 23.17
CA ARG A 62 -17.46 -9.90 22.77
C ARG A 62 -17.25 -8.48 23.31
N ARG A 63 -16.88 -8.37 24.58
CA ARG A 63 -16.59 -7.07 25.22
C ARG A 63 -15.41 -6.38 24.54
N VAL A 64 -14.30 -7.08 24.37
CA VAL A 64 -13.09 -6.57 23.70
C VAL A 64 -13.40 -6.13 22.27
N ALA A 65 -14.12 -6.96 21.50
CA ALA A 65 -14.52 -6.60 20.14
C ALA A 65 -15.40 -5.35 20.11
N THR A 66 -16.36 -5.24 21.03
CA THR A 66 -17.24 -4.06 21.15
C THR A 66 -16.42 -2.79 21.46
N ASP A 67 -15.48 -2.86 22.38
CA ASP A 67 -14.62 -1.72 22.74
C ASP A 67 -13.70 -1.29 21.57
N VAL A 68 -13.20 -2.26 20.79
CA VAL A 68 -12.43 -1.96 19.56
C VAL A 68 -13.32 -1.31 18.51
N LEU A 69 -14.51 -1.85 18.24
CA LEU A 69 -15.45 -1.31 17.26
C LEU A 69 -15.90 0.11 17.62
N ARG A 70 -16.15 0.38 18.91
CA ARG A 70 -16.46 1.74 19.39
C ARG A 70 -15.32 2.71 19.13
N ARG A 71 -14.08 2.35 19.47
CA ARG A 71 -12.92 3.20 19.18
C ARG A 71 -12.73 3.48 17.70
N ILE A 72 -12.99 2.49 16.83
CA ILE A 72 -12.97 2.69 15.38
C ILE A 72 -14.06 3.68 14.98
N ALA A 73 -15.29 3.49 15.48
CA ALA A 73 -16.42 4.36 15.16
C ALA A 73 -16.22 5.80 15.66
N ASP A 74 -15.67 5.98 16.86
CA ASP A 74 -15.40 7.30 17.46
C ASP A 74 -14.28 8.04 16.73
N ALA A 75 -13.34 7.30 16.11
CA ALA A 75 -12.27 7.87 15.30
C ALA A 75 -12.71 8.23 13.87
N MET A 76 -13.89 7.77 13.42
CA MET A 76 -14.40 8.15 12.11
C MET A 76 -14.77 9.63 12.08
N PRO A 77 -14.48 10.35 10.98
CA PRO A 77 -14.90 11.73 10.83
C PRO A 77 -16.43 11.83 10.89
N ARG A 78 -16.95 12.97 11.34
CA ARG A 78 -18.38 13.25 11.24
C ARG A 78 -18.83 13.15 9.77
N PRO A 79 -20.10 12.78 9.51
CA PRO A 79 -20.64 12.77 8.16
C PRO A 79 -20.36 14.08 7.43
N GLY A 80 -19.76 14.01 6.25
CA GLY A 80 -19.35 15.17 5.47
C GLY A 80 -18.11 14.91 4.62
N VAL A 81 -17.56 15.98 4.04
CA VAL A 81 -16.29 15.92 3.31
C VAL A 81 -15.16 15.84 4.34
N ALA A 82 -14.41 14.75 4.30
CA ALA A 82 -13.20 14.58 5.09
C ALA A 82 -11.97 14.75 4.19
N ARG A 83 -10.96 15.45 4.68
CA ARG A 83 -9.72 15.64 3.94
C ARG A 83 -8.87 14.38 3.99
N THR A 84 -8.21 14.05 2.88
CA THR A 84 -7.33 12.88 2.84
C THR A 84 -6.16 13.02 3.82
N GLU A 85 -5.70 14.24 4.09
CA GLU A 85 -4.63 14.50 5.07
C GLU A 85 -5.06 14.23 6.52
N GLU A 86 -6.35 14.29 6.81
CA GLU A 86 -6.90 14.03 8.15
C GLU A 86 -7.14 12.52 8.39
N LEU A 87 -7.34 11.76 7.31
CA LEU A 87 -7.68 10.34 7.38
C LEU A 87 -6.50 9.41 7.08
N ALA A 88 -5.59 9.83 6.22
CA ALA A 88 -4.49 8.99 5.80
C ALA A 88 -3.44 8.91 6.92
N ALA A 89 -3.18 7.68 7.37
CA ALA A 89 -2.05 7.35 8.22
C ALA A 89 -1.02 6.56 7.38
N PRO A 90 0.01 7.22 6.80
CA PRO A 90 1.01 6.54 6.01
C PRO A 90 1.69 5.42 6.83
N GLY A 91 1.72 4.20 6.29
CA GLY A 91 2.24 3.03 6.99
C GLY A 91 2.26 1.77 6.13
N LYS A 92 2.24 0.59 6.77
CA LYS A 92 2.20 -0.72 6.09
C LYS A 92 1.07 -0.83 5.06
N SER A 93 -0.07 -0.20 5.31
CA SER A 93 -1.25 -0.21 4.43
C SER A 93 -1.04 0.52 3.11
N CYS A 94 -0.01 1.37 3.00
CA CYS A 94 0.32 2.06 1.74
C CYS A 94 0.76 1.08 0.64
N TRP A 95 1.32 -0.08 1.00
CA TRP A 95 1.81 -1.06 0.03
C TRP A 95 0.73 -1.56 -0.94
N GLY A 96 -0.47 -1.82 -0.42
CA GLY A 96 -1.62 -2.32 -1.19
C GLY A 96 -2.66 -1.25 -1.53
N CYS A 97 -2.45 0.01 -1.16
CA CYS A 97 -3.46 1.05 -1.33
C CYS A 97 -3.60 1.44 -2.83
N PRO A 98 -4.79 1.26 -3.44
CA PRO A 98 -4.98 1.53 -4.87
C PRO A 98 -5.00 3.04 -5.19
N ILE A 99 -5.40 3.87 -4.22
CA ILE A 99 -5.53 5.33 -4.38
C ILE A 99 -4.30 6.11 -3.92
N ARG A 100 -3.18 5.43 -3.61
CA ARG A 100 -1.98 6.09 -3.07
C ARG A 100 -1.39 7.15 -4.01
N HIS A 101 -1.63 7.03 -5.31
CA HIS A 101 -1.19 7.97 -6.33
C HIS A 101 -1.80 9.38 -6.16
N VAL A 102 -3.00 9.49 -5.56
CA VAL A 102 -3.62 10.78 -5.22
C VAL A 102 -3.50 11.15 -3.74
N CYS A 103 -3.00 10.26 -2.88
CA CYS A 103 -2.91 10.50 -1.43
C CYS A 103 -1.78 11.48 -1.09
N PRO A 104 -2.08 12.72 -0.62
CA PRO A 104 -1.06 13.71 -0.32
C PRO A 104 -0.13 13.27 0.81
N ALA A 105 -0.67 12.66 1.87
CA ALA A 105 0.11 12.16 3.00
C ALA A 105 1.12 11.08 2.56
N TYR A 106 0.73 10.14 1.69
CA TYR A 106 1.66 9.15 1.15
C TYR A 106 2.76 9.79 0.31
N ARG A 107 2.40 10.70 -0.61
CA ARG A 107 3.36 11.40 -1.47
C ARG A 107 4.34 12.25 -0.67
N ALA A 108 3.93 12.80 0.47
CA ALA A 108 4.80 13.53 1.36
C ALA A 108 5.79 12.61 2.11
N SER A 109 5.34 11.44 2.58
CA SER A 109 6.17 10.53 3.39
C SER A 109 7.11 9.64 2.58
N ALA A 110 6.72 9.22 1.37
CA ALA A 110 7.45 8.21 0.62
C ALA A 110 8.92 8.59 0.30
N PRO A 111 9.27 9.83 -0.06
CA PRO A 111 10.67 10.18 -0.36
C PRO A 111 11.61 9.95 0.84
N ASP A 112 11.16 10.20 2.06
CA ASP A 112 11.96 9.92 3.25
C ASP A 112 12.10 8.41 3.49
N TRP A 113 11.02 7.64 3.26
CA TRP A 113 11.06 6.17 3.33
C TRP A 113 12.00 5.54 2.31
N TRP A 114 12.19 6.20 1.17
CA TRP A 114 13.13 5.75 0.15
C TRP A 114 14.60 5.95 0.55
N LYS A 115 14.89 6.96 1.37
CA LYS A 115 16.23 7.18 1.96
C LYS A 115 16.46 6.24 3.14
N GLN A 116 15.45 6.14 4.01
CA GLN A 116 15.52 5.39 5.25
C GLN A 116 14.26 4.55 5.39
N TYR A 117 14.44 3.24 5.28
CA TYR A 117 13.32 2.31 5.38
C TYR A 117 12.67 2.44 6.78
N PRO A 118 11.36 2.74 6.86
CA PRO A 118 10.69 2.96 8.12
C PRO A 118 10.63 1.67 8.95
N ALA A 119 10.84 1.80 10.26
CA ALA A 119 10.73 0.69 11.20
C ALA A 119 9.30 0.13 11.24
N GLY A 120 9.17 -1.20 11.38
CA GLY A 120 7.87 -1.87 11.44
C GLY A 120 7.14 -2.03 10.10
N ILE A 121 7.72 -1.54 8.99
CA ILE A 121 7.20 -1.79 7.64
C ILE A 121 8.02 -2.90 6.99
N GLU A 122 7.34 -3.97 6.57
CA GLU A 122 7.98 -5.11 5.93
C GLU A 122 8.26 -4.88 4.45
N ARG A 123 7.36 -4.16 3.79
CA ARG A 123 7.38 -3.91 2.36
C ARG A 123 6.84 -2.52 2.05
N LEU A 124 7.64 -1.75 1.32
CA LEU A 124 7.23 -0.51 0.66
C LEU A 124 6.77 -0.81 -0.77
N SER A 125 5.86 0.01 -1.28
CA SER A 125 5.57 0.03 -2.71
C SER A 125 6.82 0.42 -3.49
N ASN A 126 7.02 -0.24 -4.62
CA ASN A 126 8.02 0.13 -5.61
C ASN A 126 7.49 1.31 -6.45
N ASP A 127 7.21 2.41 -5.76
CA ASP A 127 6.82 3.66 -6.36
C ASP A 127 8.03 4.59 -6.37
N VAL A 128 8.15 5.41 -7.40
CA VAL A 128 9.18 6.44 -7.52
C VAL A 128 8.70 7.57 -8.42
N TRP A 129 9.10 8.79 -8.12
CA TRP A 129 8.78 9.96 -8.92
C TRP A 129 9.86 11.02 -8.77
N GLY A 130 9.92 11.91 -9.74
CA GLY A 130 10.88 13.01 -9.74
C GLY A 130 11.08 13.58 -11.14
N THR A 131 12.22 14.23 -11.33
CA THR A 131 12.56 14.89 -12.60
C THR A 131 13.29 13.93 -13.53
N VAL A 132 12.83 13.81 -14.77
CA VAL A 132 13.49 13.03 -15.82
C VAL A 132 14.82 13.69 -16.19
N LEU A 133 15.90 12.90 -16.10
CA LEU A 133 17.23 13.31 -16.52
C LEU A 133 17.52 12.83 -17.94
N GLU A 134 17.19 11.58 -18.23
CA GLU A 134 17.49 10.92 -19.51
C GLU A 134 16.36 9.96 -19.88
N VAL A 135 16.09 9.85 -21.18
CA VAL A 135 15.22 8.85 -21.78
C VAL A 135 16.00 8.17 -22.89
N LEU A 136 16.09 6.85 -22.86
CA LEU A 136 16.91 6.05 -23.77
C LEU A 136 16.04 4.99 -24.47
N GLY A 137 16.33 4.72 -25.74
CA GLY A 137 15.64 3.70 -26.54
C GLY A 137 14.40 4.22 -27.28
N GLU A 138 14.12 3.63 -28.46
CA GLU A 138 12.98 4.00 -29.32
C GLU A 138 11.82 3.00 -29.25
N GLY A 139 12.07 1.79 -28.74
CA GLY A 139 11.05 0.74 -28.54
C GLY A 139 10.82 0.49 -27.05
N ARG A 140 11.71 -0.30 -26.44
CA ARG A 140 11.75 -0.46 -24.99
C ARG A 140 12.44 0.77 -24.40
N VAL A 141 11.74 1.51 -23.55
CA VAL A 141 12.22 2.81 -23.06
C VAL A 141 12.85 2.66 -21.67
N ASP A 142 14.06 3.16 -21.51
CA ASP A 142 14.69 3.29 -20.20
C ASP A 142 14.64 4.76 -19.76
N VAL A 143 14.39 4.99 -18.48
CA VAL A 143 14.31 6.33 -17.89
C VAL A 143 15.29 6.44 -16.72
N ILE A 144 16.04 7.54 -16.69
CA ILE A 144 16.84 7.93 -15.52
C ILE A 144 16.18 9.15 -14.88
N LEU A 145 15.90 9.05 -13.58
CA LEU A 145 15.28 10.08 -12.77
C LEU A 145 16.24 10.62 -11.72
N ARG A 146 16.04 11.88 -11.35
CA ARG A 146 16.37 12.38 -10.01
C ARG A 146 15.10 12.36 -9.19
N ASP A 147 14.99 11.41 -8.27
CA ASP A 147 13.79 11.27 -7.46
C ASP A 147 13.66 12.38 -6.39
N ASP A 148 12.51 12.47 -5.74
CA ASP A 148 12.28 13.45 -4.66
C ASP A 148 13.14 13.22 -3.43
N ALA A 149 13.68 12.02 -3.27
CA ALA A 149 14.70 11.71 -2.28
C ALA A 149 16.10 12.20 -2.71
N ARG A 150 16.23 12.89 -3.85
CA ARG A 150 17.47 13.37 -4.47
C ARG A 150 18.44 12.27 -4.88
N ARG A 151 17.93 11.05 -5.06
CA ARG A 151 18.69 9.89 -5.54
C ARG A 151 18.61 9.83 -7.07
N ARG A 152 19.67 9.33 -7.71
CA ARG A 152 19.61 8.92 -9.12
C ARG A 152 19.00 7.52 -9.18
N VAL A 153 17.90 7.39 -9.92
CA VAL A 153 17.13 6.15 -10.06
C VAL A 153 17.03 5.79 -11.53
N ARG A 154 17.13 4.50 -11.85
CA ARG A 154 16.96 3.96 -13.21
C ARG A 154 15.71 3.10 -13.28
N ILE A 155 14.91 3.27 -14.32
CA ILE A 155 13.76 2.44 -14.62
C ILE A 155 14.00 1.85 -16.00
N ASP A 156 14.18 0.53 -16.03
CA ASP A 156 14.45 -0.20 -17.25
C ASP A 156 13.15 -0.67 -17.89
N GLY A 157 13.14 -0.59 -19.20
CA GLY A 157 12.31 -1.48 -19.94
C GLY A 157 10.82 -1.15 -19.90
N LEU A 158 10.47 0.12 -19.92
CA LEU A 158 9.10 0.62 -19.98
C LEU A 158 8.47 0.30 -21.33
N ASP A 159 7.20 -0.08 -21.27
CA ASP A 159 6.37 -0.33 -22.44
C ASP A 159 6.08 1.01 -23.17
N PRO A 160 6.34 1.11 -24.48
CA PRO A 160 6.17 2.37 -25.22
C PRO A 160 4.72 2.90 -25.19
N ARG A 161 3.73 2.09 -24.81
CA ARG A 161 2.34 2.53 -24.58
C ARG A 161 2.21 3.68 -23.57
N HIS A 162 3.18 3.89 -22.69
CA HIS A 162 3.17 4.99 -21.72
C HIS A 162 3.50 6.35 -22.34
N GLY A 163 3.87 6.40 -23.63
CA GLY A 163 4.15 7.66 -24.34
C GLY A 163 5.39 8.40 -23.83
N ILE A 164 6.30 7.68 -23.16
CA ILE A 164 7.52 8.26 -22.61
C ILE A 164 8.52 8.48 -23.74
N THR A 165 8.91 9.74 -23.95
CA THR A 165 9.86 10.13 -25.00
C THR A 165 10.89 11.11 -24.44
N SER A 166 11.95 11.38 -25.21
CA SER A 166 13.00 12.35 -24.87
C SER A 166 12.46 13.77 -24.61
N ARG A 167 11.25 14.11 -25.06
CA ARG A 167 10.59 15.40 -24.76
C ARG A 167 10.25 15.56 -23.27
N LEU A 168 10.20 14.47 -22.50
CA LEU A 168 9.95 14.52 -21.06
C LEU A 168 11.20 14.85 -20.25
N VAL A 169 12.39 14.94 -20.84
CA VAL A 169 13.60 15.35 -20.11
C VAL A 169 13.40 16.74 -19.50
N GLY A 170 13.68 16.86 -18.20
CA GLY A 170 13.41 18.07 -17.41
C GLY A 170 12.01 18.12 -16.79
N ASN A 171 11.05 17.32 -17.27
CA ASN A 171 9.71 17.26 -16.72
C ASN A 171 9.63 16.31 -15.52
N ARG A 172 8.55 16.46 -14.76
CA ARG A 172 8.22 15.61 -13.63
C ARG A 172 7.33 14.44 -14.07
N ILE A 173 7.64 13.26 -13.57
CA ILE A 173 6.93 12.01 -13.85
C ILE A 173 6.77 11.19 -12.59
N TRP A 174 5.68 10.43 -12.52
CA TRP A 174 5.35 9.59 -11.39
C TRP A 174 5.11 8.15 -11.83
N PHE A 175 5.77 7.21 -11.15
CA PHE A 175 5.61 5.78 -11.36
C PHE A 175 5.12 5.13 -10.08
N PHE A 176 4.00 4.41 -10.16
CA PHE A 176 3.44 3.65 -9.05
C PHE A 176 3.32 2.18 -9.43
N GLY A 177 3.89 1.27 -8.64
CA GLY A 177 3.74 -0.17 -8.83
C GLY A 177 4.75 -0.81 -9.78
N LEU A 178 5.99 -0.29 -9.82
CA LEU A 178 7.10 -0.94 -10.55
C LEU A 178 7.50 -2.27 -9.90
N GLU A 179 8.35 -3.03 -10.58
CA GLU A 179 9.11 -4.12 -9.95
C GLU A 179 10.55 -3.69 -9.70
N ALA A 180 11.15 -4.22 -8.64
CA ALA A 180 12.51 -3.90 -8.25
C ALA A 180 13.50 -4.70 -9.09
N THR A 181 14.56 -4.04 -9.54
CA THR A 181 15.68 -4.71 -10.21
C THR A 181 16.72 -5.12 -9.17
N GLY A 182 16.85 -6.42 -8.91
CA GLY A 182 17.82 -6.98 -7.97
C GLY A 182 17.33 -7.01 -6.52
N ALA A 183 18.28 -7.14 -5.58
CA ALA A 183 18.00 -7.30 -4.16
C ALA A 183 17.46 -6.00 -3.52
N THR A 184 16.55 -6.15 -2.56
CA THR A 184 15.99 -5.07 -1.71
C THR A 184 16.38 -5.21 -0.24
N ARG A 185 17.34 -6.11 0.03
CA ARG A 185 17.89 -6.39 1.35
C ARG A 185 19.41 -6.54 1.24
N GLY A 186 20.13 -5.97 2.20
CA GLY A 186 21.56 -6.18 2.39
C GLY A 186 21.85 -7.56 2.98
N PHE A 187 23.14 -7.93 3.01
CA PHE A 187 23.60 -9.18 3.63
C PHE A 187 23.34 -9.22 5.15
N ASP A 188 23.31 -8.06 5.79
CA ASP A 188 22.95 -7.84 7.19
C ASP A 188 21.43 -7.87 7.45
N GLY A 189 20.62 -8.12 6.40
CA GLY A 189 19.17 -8.10 6.46
C GLY A 189 18.55 -6.70 6.41
N THR A 190 19.35 -5.64 6.34
CA THR A 190 18.87 -4.25 6.27
C THR A 190 18.08 -4.04 4.99
N ARG A 191 16.85 -3.53 5.12
CA ARG A 191 15.98 -3.24 3.99
C ARG A 191 16.30 -1.88 3.40
N PHE A 192 16.21 -1.77 2.08
CA PHE A 192 16.31 -0.50 1.38
C PHE A 192 15.32 -0.43 0.23
N HIS A 193 14.92 0.80 -0.12
CA HIS A 193 14.12 1.03 -1.31
C HIS A 193 15.01 0.97 -2.56
N PRO A 194 14.60 0.31 -3.66
CA PRO A 194 15.46 0.12 -4.83
C PRO A 194 15.88 1.45 -5.46
N ARG A 195 16.99 1.43 -6.19
CA ARG A 195 17.40 2.51 -7.11
C ARG A 195 17.32 2.11 -8.58
N SER A 196 17.00 0.85 -8.84
CA SER A 196 16.79 0.30 -10.16
C SER A 196 15.48 -0.46 -10.17
N PHE A 197 14.67 -0.21 -11.18
CA PHE A 197 13.33 -0.77 -11.34
C PHE A 197 13.13 -1.26 -12.77
N HIS A 198 12.04 -1.98 -13.02
CA HIS A 198 11.58 -2.29 -14.36
C HIS A 198 10.06 -2.38 -14.46
N GLU A 199 9.53 -2.22 -15.69
CA GLU A 199 8.19 -2.68 -16.03
C GLU A 199 8.24 -4.07 -16.65
N LEU A 200 8.85 -4.18 -17.83
CA LEU A 200 8.95 -5.43 -18.56
C LEU A 200 10.10 -6.25 -17.96
N PRO A 201 9.97 -7.58 -17.85
CA PRO A 201 11.04 -8.42 -17.35
C PRO A 201 12.21 -8.46 -18.34
N ARG A 202 13.44 -8.60 -17.84
CA ARG A 202 14.64 -8.78 -18.67
C ARG A 202 14.96 -10.25 -18.92
N ASP A 203 14.53 -11.12 -18.02
CA ASP A 203 14.64 -12.57 -18.15
C ASP A 203 13.40 -13.26 -17.53
N ARG A 204 13.40 -14.60 -17.54
CA ARG A 204 12.28 -15.42 -17.06
C ARG A 204 12.09 -15.43 -15.53
N LEU A 205 13.05 -14.94 -14.75
CA LEU A 205 13.00 -14.88 -13.29
C LEU A 205 12.37 -13.58 -12.80
N GLU A 206 12.43 -12.52 -13.61
CA GLU A 206 11.78 -11.25 -13.32
C GLU A 206 10.28 -11.30 -13.62
N ARG A 207 9.51 -10.61 -12.78
CA ARG A 207 8.07 -10.44 -12.99
C ARG A 207 7.83 -9.14 -13.74
N ARG A 208 6.80 -9.13 -14.59
CA ARG A 208 6.28 -7.87 -15.12
C ARG A 208 5.62 -7.05 -14.00
N ALA A 209 5.83 -5.74 -14.02
CA ALA A 209 5.13 -4.79 -13.16
C ALA A 209 3.67 -4.56 -13.62
N TRP A 210 2.80 -5.55 -13.38
CA TRP A 210 1.40 -5.50 -13.81
C TRP A 210 0.57 -4.37 -13.16
N ALA A 211 1.00 -3.90 -12.00
CA ALA A 211 0.34 -2.84 -11.26
C ALA A 211 0.89 -1.43 -11.60
N LEU A 212 1.69 -1.30 -12.67
CA LEU A 212 2.31 -0.04 -13.03
C LEU A 212 1.27 0.98 -13.51
N HIS A 213 1.25 2.13 -12.86
CA HIS A 213 0.61 3.35 -13.33
C HIS A 213 1.66 4.45 -13.51
N VAL A 214 1.59 5.15 -14.63
CA VAL A 214 2.47 6.28 -14.98
C VAL A 214 1.62 7.54 -15.07
N PHE A 215 2.06 8.61 -14.41
CA PHE A 215 1.41 9.92 -14.47
C PHE A 215 2.42 11.00 -14.84
N LEU A 216 2.01 11.92 -15.69
CA LEU A 216 2.76 13.12 -16.06
C LEU A 216 2.13 14.31 -15.37
N ASP A 217 2.95 15.22 -14.83
CA ASP A 217 2.41 16.52 -14.44
C ASP A 217 1.98 17.27 -15.70
N ALA A 218 0.83 17.95 -15.63
CA ALA A 218 0.41 18.82 -16.71
C ALA A 218 1.49 19.89 -16.96
N GLU A 219 1.87 20.08 -18.23
CA GLU A 219 2.81 21.13 -18.62
C GLU A 219 2.35 22.46 -18.02
N GLY A 220 3.16 23.04 -17.12
CA GLY A 220 2.91 24.36 -16.56
C GLY A 220 2.13 24.44 -15.23
N SER A 221 1.95 23.35 -14.47
CA SER A 221 1.59 23.52 -13.05
C SER A 221 2.81 24.03 -12.26
N PRO A 222 2.80 25.28 -11.74
CA PRO A 222 3.90 25.75 -10.92
C PRO A 222 4.01 24.83 -9.71
N GLY A 223 5.22 24.30 -9.50
CA GLY A 223 5.54 23.64 -8.25
C GLY A 223 5.13 24.55 -7.09
N ALA A 224 4.51 23.97 -6.07
CA ALA A 224 4.31 24.63 -4.80
C ALA A 224 5.69 24.99 -4.22
N THR A 225 6.21 26.15 -4.61
CA THR A 225 7.38 26.80 -4.05
C THR A 225 6.93 28.11 -3.42
N ASP A 226 7.10 28.16 -2.11
CA ASP A 226 7.25 29.33 -1.25
C ASP A 226 6.16 30.41 -1.32
N ALA A 227 5.17 30.27 -0.44
CA ALA A 227 4.47 31.44 0.08
C ALA A 227 5.41 32.14 1.09
N PRO A 228 5.85 33.38 0.86
CA PRO A 228 6.53 34.14 1.89
C PRO A 228 5.52 34.48 2.99
N ALA A 229 5.93 34.33 4.24
CA ALA A 229 5.22 34.92 5.37
C ALA A 229 5.20 36.44 5.19
N GLY A 230 4.00 36.99 5.08
CA GLY A 230 3.69 38.42 5.18
C GLY A 230 2.58 38.60 6.19
#